data_AF-A0A9W7BEQ5-F1
#
_entry.id   AF-A0A9W7BEQ5-F1
#
_cell.length_a   1.000
_cell.length_b   1.000
_cell.length_c   1.000
_cell.angle_alpha   90.00
_cell.angle_beta   90.00
_cell.angle_gamma   90.00
#
_symmetry.space_group_name_H-M   'P 1'
#
loop_
_entity.id
_entity.type
_entity.pdbx_description
1 polymer ?
#
loop_
_entity_poly.entity_id
_entity_poly.type
_entity_poly.pdbx_seq_one_letter_code
_entity_poly.pdbx_strand_id
1 'polypeptide(L)'
;MDSAQPLMNITGTCDSDSDDTPPDTAHPKVPTPLSSPPITERQAIIQRILRLFQRTLLPDTLTIPRLNDTSIPSTHVLPLKFFLITYLLTLFSHWWIRQNPSWGYNPSYTLQRFHLYDFNEVLLDSLWFYVVGRWWDKKGVDSPQFILTTLLRVYFFGILDTFDWAKYSITSYDIMCRWPWQLFLFTSFIILLASFLTCLHVIKAYHDKILLGRLSEIFLCVCVFILPIATDSSTHYHHWFTAWFIGQHANQKYWWSVSCSALLWGGYINGIASWGRGAMLGCKEGFWMVVGSQYCTFMECYFDVDDDINDDVDPSPSPIIPNFIPTLDWRNCSAT
;
A
#
# COMPACT_ATOMS: atom_id res chain seq x y z
N MET A 1 -20.92 47.87 -5.57
CA MET A 1 -20.49 49.12 -4.92
C MET A 1 -19.75 48.72 -3.67
N ASP A 2 -18.42 48.69 -3.74
CA ASP A 2 -17.53 49.06 -2.66
C ASP A 2 -16.10 49.10 -3.20
N SER A 3 -15.63 50.35 -3.28
CA SER A 3 -14.28 50.89 -3.31
C SER A 3 -13.10 49.93 -3.59
N ALA A 4 -12.60 50.01 -4.82
CA ALA A 4 -11.23 49.63 -5.16
C ALA A 4 -10.26 50.73 -4.69
N GLN A 5 -9.23 50.36 -3.92
CA GLN A 5 -8.11 51.25 -3.61
C GLN A 5 -6.95 51.03 -4.61
N PRO A 6 -6.25 52.10 -5.04
CA PRO A 6 -5.19 52.02 -6.03
C PRO A 6 -3.78 51.90 -5.43
N LEU A 7 -2.92 51.19 -6.18
CA LEU A 7 -1.46 51.33 -6.35
C LEU A 7 -0.67 52.23 -5.39
N MET A 8 0.34 51.63 -4.74
CA MET A 8 1.64 52.29 -4.53
C MET A 8 2.74 51.48 -5.22
N ASN A 9 3.28 52.09 -6.27
CA ASN A 9 4.43 51.66 -7.04
C ASN A 9 5.65 52.32 -6.39
N ILE A 10 6.47 51.56 -5.66
CA ILE A 10 7.74 52.05 -5.10
C ILE A 10 8.85 51.63 -6.05
N THR A 11 9.15 52.50 -7.02
CA THR A 11 10.39 52.48 -7.77
C THR A 11 11.50 53.02 -6.87
N GLY A 12 12.24 52.13 -6.24
CA GLY A 12 13.51 52.43 -5.59
C GLY A 12 14.66 52.09 -6.53
N THR A 13 15.10 53.07 -7.33
CA THR A 13 16.42 53.08 -7.97
C THR A 13 17.41 53.62 -6.95
N CYS A 14 18.25 52.75 -6.40
CA CYS A 14 19.49 53.15 -5.76
C CYS A 14 20.63 52.49 -6.54
N ASP A 15 21.17 53.25 -7.49
CA ASP A 15 22.56 53.12 -7.92
C ASP A 15 23.43 53.37 -6.70
N SER A 16 24.20 52.35 -6.32
CA SER A 16 25.37 52.52 -5.48
C SER A 16 26.52 51.82 -6.18
N ASP A 17 27.18 52.59 -7.03
CA ASP A 17 28.59 52.44 -7.34
C ASP A 17 29.37 52.43 -6.03
N SER A 18 30.00 51.29 -5.72
CA SER A 18 31.15 51.23 -4.82
C SER A 18 32.06 50.13 -5.34
N ASP A 19 32.86 50.55 -6.32
CA ASP A 19 34.02 49.89 -6.87
C ASP A 19 35.13 49.97 -5.80
N ASP A 20 35.31 48.91 -5.02
CA ASP A 20 36.43 48.74 -4.07
C ASP A 20 36.87 47.28 -4.11
N THR A 21 37.38 46.83 -5.27
CA THR A 21 38.17 45.61 -5.36
C THR A 21 39.57 45.85 -4.78
N PRO A 22 39.99 45.14 -3.73
CA PRO A 22 41.35 45.21 -3.22
C PRO A 22 42.34 44.59 -4.21
N PRO A 23 43.62 45.04 -4.21
CA PRO A 23 44.63 44.57 -5.14
C PRO A 23 44.92 43.08 -4.96
N ASP A 24 44.95 42.36 -6.09
CA ASP A 24 45.32 40.95 -6.23
C ASP A 24 46.57 40.60 -5.42
N THR A 25 46.36 39.94 -4.28
CA THR A 25 47.42 39.18 -3.64
C THR A 25 47.66 37.94 -4.49
N ALA A 26 48.84 37.86 -5.10
CA ALA A 26 49.29 36.74 -5.91
C ALA A 26 49.15 35.43 -5.12
N HIS A 27 48.05 34.69 -5.36
CA HIS A 27 47.86 33.37 -4.79
C HIS A 27 48.97 32.44 -5.31
N PRO A 28 49.65 31.68 -4.43
CA PRO A 28 50.64 30.70 -4.85
C PRO A 28 50.00 29.71 -5.81
N LYS A 29 50.65 29.48 -6.97
CA LYS A 29 50.27 28.47 -7.97
C LYS A 29 49.96 27.16 -7.25
N VAL A 30 48.67 26.85 -7.11
CA VAL A 30 48.21 25.56 -6.60
C VAL A 30 48.79 24.51 -7.56
N PRO A 31 49.52 23.51 -7.05
CA PRO A 31 50.07 22.45 -7.90
C PRO A 31 48.94 21.85 -8.72
N THR A 32 49.11 21.84 -10.04
CA THR A 32 48.17 21.19 -10.95
C THR A 32 47.96 19.76 -10.46
N PRO A 33 46.73 19.37 -10.05
CA PRO A 33 46.50 18.04 -9.51
C PRO A 33 46.91 17.02 -10.56
N LEU A 34 47.77 16.07 -10.16
CA LEU A 34 48.19 14.94 -10.99
C LEU A 34 46.94 14.34 -11.63
N SER A 35 46.93 14.23 -12.96
CA SER A 35 45.82 13.63 -13.70
C SER A 35 45.53 12.26 -13.10
N SER A 36 44.33 12.08 -12.55
CA SER A 36 43.91 10.80 -12.03
C SER A 36 44.04 9.74 -13.13
N PRO A 37 44.50 8.53 -12.80
CA PRO A 37 44.60 7.46 -13.78
C PRO A 37 43.23 7.25 -14.44
N PRO A 38 43.17 7.00 -15.76
CA PRO A 38 41.91 6.85 -16.47
C PRO A 38 41.09 5.74 -15.81
N ILE A 39 39.95 6.13 -15.25
CA ILE A 39 38.99 5.19 -14.66
C ILE A 39 38.57 4.28 -15.82
N THR A 40 38.88 2.99 -15.67
CA THR A 40 38.45 1.99 -16.67
C THR A 40 36.92 2.03 -16.78
N GLU A 41 36.38 1.83 -17.99
CA GLU A 41 34.93 1.84 -18.24
C GLU A 41 34.16 0.93 -17.26
N ARG A 42 34.75 -0.20 -16.88
CA ARG A 42 34.23 -1.11 -15.86
C ARG A 42 34.12 -0.49 -14.47
N GLN A 43 35.13 0.27 -14.03
CA GLN A 43 35.08 1.00 -12.77
C GLN A 43 34.05 2.13 -12.81
N ALA A 44 33.89 2.79 -13.96
CA ALA A 44 32.85 3.81 -14.15
C ALA A 44 31.44 3.20 -14.02
N ILE A 45 31.19 2.02 -14.62
CA ILE A 45 29.93 1.29 -14.50
C ILE A 45 29.68 0.87 -13.04
N ILE A 46 30.67 0.26 -12.36
CA ILE A 46 30.53 -0.16 -10.96
C ILE A 46 30.25 1.04 -10.05
N GLN A 47 30.96 2.17 -10.22
CA GLN A 47 30.67 3.38 -9.46
C GLN A 47 29.28 3.94 -9.76
N ARG A 48 28.78 3.83 -11.00
CA ARG A 48 27.43 4.28 -11.37
C ARG A 48 26.37 3.40 -10.70
N ILE A 49 26.56 2.09 -10.69
CA ILE A 49 25.69 1.13 -9.99
C ILE A 49 25.73 1.38 -8.48
N LEU A 50 26.91 1.53 -7.87
CA LEU A 50 27.05 1.81 -6.44
C LEU A 50 26.41 3.14 -6.05
N ARG A 51 26.56 4.20 -6.86
CA ARG A 51 25.87 5.47 -6.63
C ARG A 51 24.35 5.35 -6.77
N LEU A 52 23.87 4.56 -7.74
CA LEU A 52 22.44 4.25 -7.87
C LEU A 52 21.94 3.49 -6.63
N PHE A 53 22.68 2.48 -6.17
CA PHE A 53 22.33 1.67 -5.01
C PHE A 53 22.32 2.51 -3.72
N GLN A 54 23.36 3.33 -3.51
CA GLN A 54 23.45 4.26 -2.38
C GLN A 54 22.30 5.28 -2.39
N ARG A 55 21.96 5.85 -3.56
CA ARG A 55 20.83 6.79 -3.68
C ARG A 55 19.46 6.14 -3.52
N THR A 56 19.33 4.86 -3.90
CA THR A 56 18.04 4.15 -3.87
C THR A 56 17.73 3.59 -2.49
N LEU A 57 18.75 3.15 -1.75
CA LEU A 57 18.57 2.41 -0.50
C LEU A 57 18.85 3.20 0.76
N LEU A 58 19.63 4.28 0.69
CA LEU A 58 19.84 5.11 1.86
C LEU A 58 18.59 5.95 2.13
N PRO A 59 18.24 6.15 3.41
CA PRO A 59 17.23 7.10 3.81
C PRO A 59 17.51 8.48 3.21
N ASP A 60 16.52 9.13 2.61
CA ASP A 60 16.63 10.49 2.07
C ASP A 60 17.06 11.49 3.17
N THR A 61 16.83 11.14 4.44
CA THR A 61 17.25 11.88 5.64
C THR A 61 18.74 11.73 5.97
N LEU A 62 19.42 10.67 5.50
CA LEU A 62 20.84 10.42 5.73
C LEU A 62 21.73 10.87 4.58
N THR A 63 21.17 11.17 3.41
CA THR A 63 21.94 11.75 2.30
C THR A 63 22.33 13.19 2.62
N ILE A 64 23.62 13.38 2.94
CA ILE A 64 24.24 14.67 3.25
C ILE A 64 23.94 15.67 2.11
N PRO A 65 23.51 16.92 2.41
CA PRO A 65 23.07 17.91 1.40
C PRO A 65 24.15 18.43 0.42
N ARG A 66 25.31 17.78 0.26
CA ARG A 66 26.53 18.42 -0.25
C ARG A 66 26.99 18.09 -1.66
N LEU A 67 26.17 17.48 -2.51
CA LEU A 67 26.50 17.40 -3.93
C LEU A 67 25.48 18.21 -4.73
N ASN A 68 25.78 19.50 -4.82
CA ASN A 68 25.15 20.45 -5.72
C ASN A 68 25.07 19.86 -7.14
N ASP A 69 23.88 20.06 -7.70
CA ASP A 69 23.61 20.25 -9.11
C ASP A 69 23.64 19.05 -10.08
N THR A 70 22.54 19.00 -10.84
CA THR A 70 22.29 18.36 -12.15
C THR A 70 21.84 16.91 -12.29
N SER A 71 21.66 16.11 -11.23
CA SER A 71 21.18 14.74 -11.46
C SER A 71 19.66 14.62 -11.44
N ILE A 72 19.09 14.47 -12.64
CA ILE A 72 17.83 13.78 -13.02
C ILE A 72 16.92 13.49 -11.81
N PRO A 73 15.72 14.11 -11.71
CA PRO A 73 14.76 13.76 -10.67
C PRO A 73 14.49 12.27 -10.81
N SER A 74 14.86 11.50 -9.79
CA SER A 74 14.84 10.04 -9.84
C SER A 74 13.42 9.49 -9.68
N THR A 75 12.47 10.01 -10.47
CA THR A 75 11.06 9.62 -10.47
C THR A 75 10.88 8.11 -10.60
N HIS A 76 11.77 7.42 -11.31
CA HIS A 76 11.76 5.96 -11.45
C HIS A 76 12.29 5.18 -10.24
N VAL A 77 13.06 5.80 -9.35
CA VAL A 77 13.63 5.13 -8.18
C VAL A 77 12.63 5.05 -7.03
N LEU A 78 11.72 6.03 -6.92
CA LEU A 78 10.69 6.08 -5.89
C LEU A 78 9.70 4.89 -5.89
N PRO A 79 9.15 4.42 -7.03
CA PRO A 79 8.23 3.28 -7.01
C PRO A 79 8.93 2.00 -6.58
N LEU A 80 10.16 1.73 -7.08
CA LEU A 80 10.94 0.56 -6.66
C LEU A 80 11.23 0.58 -5.15
N LYS A 81 11.57 1.76 -4.61
CA LYS A 81 11.77 1.96 -3.17
C LYS A 81 10.49 1.68 -2.38
N PHE A 82 9.34 2.16 -2.85
CA PHE A 82 8.03 1.89 -2.25
C PHE A 82 7.66 0.41 -2.25
N PHE A 83 7.87 -0.29 -3.37
CA PHE A 83 7.63 -1.73 -3.44
C PHE A 83 8.56 -2.51 -2.51
N LEU A 84 9.85 -2.18 -2.50
CA LEU A 84 10.82 -2.85 -1.63
C LEU A 84 10.47 -2.65 -0.15
N ILE A 85 10.15 -1.42 0.26
CA ILE A 85 9.77 -1.12 1.64
C ILE A 85 8.47 -1.83 2.02
N THR A 86 7.46 -1.80 1.15
CA THR A 86 6.20 -2.53 1.38
C THR A 86 6.45 -4.04 1.54
N TYR A 87 7.27 -4.63 0.68
CA TYR A 87 7.61 -6.04 0.73
C TYR A 87 8.32 -6.39 2.05
N LEU A 88 9.34 -5.62 2.43
CA LEU A 88 10.07 -5.80 3.69
C LEU A 88 9.15 -5.64 4.91
N LEU A 89 8.26 -4.65 4.91
CA LEU A 89 7.28 -4.44 5.98
C LEU A 89 6.28 -5.60 6.04
N THR A 90 5.88 -6.17 4.91
CA THR A 90 4.99 -7.33 4.85
C THR A 90 5.67 -8.58 5.39
N LEU A 91 6.90 -8.87 4.97
CA LEU A 91 7.70 -9.99 5.48
C LEU A 91 7.93 -9.88 7.00
N PHE A 92 8.33 -8.70 7.46
CA PHE A 92 8.57 -8.43 8.86
C PHE A 92 7.29 -8.54 9.69
N SER A 93 6.17 -7.99 9.21
CA SER A 93 4.86 -8.10 9.88
C SER A 93 4.39 -9.56 9.95
N HIS A 94 4.55 -10.31 8.85
CA HIS A 94 4.18 -11.73 8.80
C HIS A 94 4.97 -12.58 9.80
N TRP A 95 6.29 -12.33 9.90
CA TRP A 95 7.16 -12.96 10.91
C TRP A 95 6.76 -12.55 12.33
N TRP A 96 6.61 -11.24 12.58
CA TRP A 96 6.33 -10.71 13.92
C TRP A 96 5.00 -11.22 14.47
N ILE A 97 3.91 -11.16 13.68
CA ILE A 97 2.60 -11.64 14.10
C ILE A 97 2.67 -13.12 14.55
N ARG A 98 3.43 -13.96 13.83
CA ARG A 98 3.61 -15.39 14.18
C ARG A 98 4.45 -15.64 15.42
N GLN A 99 5.30 -14.69 15.84
CA GLN A 99 5.99 -14.77 17.13
C GLN A 99 5.06 -14.50 18.32
N ASN A 100 3.83 -14.03 18.09
CA ASN A 100 2.86 -13.68 19.12
C ASN A 100 1.57 -14.49 18.92
N PRO A 101 1.49 -15.72 19.44
CA PRO A 101 0.35 -16.63 19.21
C PRO A 101 -1.01 -16.10 19.69
N SER A 102 -1.01 -15.08 20.55
CA SER A 102 -2.23 -14.42 21.03
C SER A 102 -2.82 -13.42 20.02
N TRP A 103 -2.07 -13.05 18.98
CA TRP A 103 -2.55 -12.19 17.90
C TRP A 103 -3.32 -13.07 16.89
N GLY A 104 -4.44 -12.61 16.36
CA GLY A 104 -5.22 -13.38 15.39
C GLY A 104 -4.47 -13.50 14.06
N TYR A 105 -4.30 -14.73 13.57
CA TYR A 105 -3.78 -15.01 12.23
C TYR A 105 -4.27 -16.37 11.71
N ASN A 106 -4.16 -16.56 10.39
CA ASN A 106 -4.41 -17.85 9.76
C ASN A 106 -3.14 -18.72 9.80
N PRO A 107 -3.11 -19.83 10.56
CA PRO A 107 -1.92 -20.68 10.66
C PRO A 107 -1.56 -21.40 9.36
N SER A 108 -2.54 -21.60 8.47
CA SER A 108 -2.34 -22.23 7.17
C SER A 108 -1.75 -21.26 6.14
N TYR A 109 -1.77 -19.95 6.42
CA TYR A 109 -1.21 -18.95 5.52
C TYR A 109 0.29 -18.81 5.77
N THR A 110 1.10 -19.18 4.78
CA THR A 110 2.58 -19.13 4.84
C THR A 110 3.13 -18.09 3.86
N LEU A 111 4.40 -17.70 4.01
CA LEU A 111 5.06 -16.85 3.02
C LEU A 111 5.05 -17.46 1.62
N GLN A 112 5.15 -18.79 1.50
CA GLN A 112 5.04 -19.47 0.21
C GLN A 112 3.67 -19.24 -0.43
N ARG A 113 2.59 -19.32 0.34
CA ARG A 113 1.22 -19.04 -0.15
C ARG A 113 1.05 -17.57 -0.52
N PHE A 114 1.63 -16.65 0.26
CA PHE A 114 1.68 -15.23 -0.10
C PHE A 114 2.33 -15.04 -1.48
N HIS A 115 3.51 -15.60 -1.71
CA HIS A 115 4.22 -15.48 -2.99
C HIS A 115 3.47 -16.11 -4.16
N LEU A 116 2.82 -17.25 -3.94
CA LEU A 116 2.12 -17.99 -4.97
C LEU A 116 0.78 -17.35 -5.38
N TYR A 117 0.00 -16.88 -4.40
CA TYR A 117 -1.39 -16.47 -4.61
C TYR A 117 -1.61 -14.95 -4.54
N ASP A 118 -0.96 -14.28 -3.60
CA ASP A 118 -1.31 -12.89 -3.25
C ASP A 118 -0.32 -11.85 -3.76
N PHE A 119 0.93 -12.23 -4.01
CA PHE A 119 2.02 -11.29 -4.27
C PHE A 119 1.76 -10.38 -5.47
N ASN A 120 1.25 -10.93 -6.58
CA ASN A 120 0.95 -10.14 -7.78
C ASN A 120 -0.15 -9.11 -7.53
N GLU A 121 -1.20 -9.50 -6.80
CA GLU A 121 -2.30 -8.60 -6.48
C GLU A 121 -1.88 -7.54 -5.46
N VAL A 122 -1.05 -7.90 -4.47
CA VAL A 122 -0.48 -6.95 -3.51
C VAL A 122 0.47 -5.96 -4.19
N LEU A 123 1.23 -6.39 -5.22
CA LEU A 123 2.02 -5.48 -6.06
C LEU A 123 1.12 -4.50 -6.83
N LEU A 124 0.00 -4.96 -7.38
CA LEU A 124 -0.97 -4.11 -8.06
C LEU A 124 -1.62 -3.11 -7.10
N ASP A 125 -2.04 -3.56 -5.92
CA ASP A 125 -2.61 -2.71 -4.87
C ASP A 125 -1.59 -1.67 -4.40
N SER A 126 -0.31 -2.05 -4.32
CA SER A 126 0.81 -1.15 -4.03
C SER A 126 1.03 -0.12 -5.14
N LEU A 127 0.89 -0.51 -6.41
CA LEU A 127 1.01 0.39 -7.55
C LEU A 127 -0.11 1.45 -7.51
N TRP A 128 -1.35 1.02 -7.29
CA TRP A 128 -2.49 1.95 -7.19
C TRP A 128 -2.36 2.88 -5.99
N PHE A 129 -1.96 2.34 -4.83
CA PHE A 129 -1.71 3.14 -3.64
C PHE A 129 -0.61 4.17 -3.88
N TYR A 130 0.46 3.78 -4.60
CA TYR A 130 1.54 4.68 -4.98
C TYR A 130 1.06 5.81 -5.90
N VAL A 131 0.33 5.47 -6.97
CA VAL A 131 -0.14 6.40 -7.99
C VAL A 131 -1.21 7.34 -7.44
N VAL A 132 -2.31 6.81 -6.91
CA VAL A 132 -3.43 7.58 -6.35
C VAL A 132 -2.97 8.34 -5.11
N GLY A 133 -2.14 7.70 -4.28
CA GLY A 133 -1.49 8.32 -3.12
C GLY A 133 -0.48 9.41 -3.46
N ARG A 134 -0.13 9.61 -4.73
CA ARG A 134 0.87 10.58 -5.22
C ARG A 134 2.21 10.45 -4.48
N TRP A 135 2.62 9.22 -4.19
CA TRP A 135 3.88 8.97 -3.48
C TRP A 135 5.12 9.32 -4.31
N TRP A 136 4.95 9.55 -5.61
CA TRP A 136 6.00 10.12 -6.48
C TRP A 136 6.32 11.60 -6.18
N ASP A 137 5.38 12.35 -5.59
CA ASP A 137 5.54 13.78 -5.24
C ASP A 137 5.85 13.97 -3.75
N LYS A 138 5.62 12.93 -2.94
CA LYS A 138 5.92 12.95 -1.50
C LYS A 138 7.36 12.54 -1.26
N LYS A 139 8.04 13.29 -0.38
CA LYS A 139 9.35 12.89 0.14
C LYS A 139 9.18 11.78 1.17
N GLY A 140 10.09 10.79 1.16
CA GLY A 140 10.29 9.92 2.31
C GLY A 140 9.30 8.77 2.47
N VAL A 141 9.16 7.91 1.45
CA VAL A 141 8.55 6.57 1.66
C VAL A 141 9.38 5.75 2.67
N ASP A 142 10.68 5.99 2.67
CA ASP A 142 11.70 5.51 3.60
C ASP A 142 11.88 6.39 4.83
N SER A 143 11.06 7.43 4.99
CA SER A 143 11.13 8.23 6.20
C SER A 143 10.80 7.37 7.42
N PRO A 144 11.46 7.60 8.56
CA PRO A 144 11.08 6.98 9.82
C PRO A 144 9.60 7.24 10.15
N GLN A 145 9.06 8.40 9.78
CA GLN A 145 7.64 8.71 9.97
C GLN A 145 6.74 7.69 9.25
N PHE A 146 6.99 7.41 7.97
CA PHE A 146 6.19 6.44 7.22
C PHE A 146 6.33 5.03 7.79
N ILE A 147 7.57 4.57 7.95
CA ILE A 147 7.88 3.21 8.42
C ILE A 147 7.33 2.98 9.83
N LEU A 148 7.63 3.87 10.78
CA LEU A 148 7.18 3.72 12.17
C LEU A 148 5.67 3.84 12.30
N THR A 149 5.00 4.72 11.55
CA THR A 149 3.53 4.83 11.59
C THR A 149 2.87 3.56 11.02
N THR A 150 3.45 3.00 9.96
CA THR A 150 2.99 1.73 9.36
C THR A 150 3.14 0.59 10.36
N LEU A 151 4.31 0.44 10.97
CA LEU A 151 4.58 -0.59 11.98
C LEU A 151 3.74 -0.40 13.25
N LEU A 152 3.52 0.83 13.68
CA LEU A 152 2.66 1.15 14.82
C LEU A 152 1.23 0.65 14.58
N ARG A 153 0.70 0.81 13.36
CA ARG A 153 -0.61 0.26 13.01
C ARG A 153 -0.62 -1.26 13.08
N VAL A 154 0.39 -1.92 12.51
CA VAL A 154 0.50 -3.39 12.53
C VAL A 154 0.51 -3.89 13.98
N TYR A 155 1.35 -3.29 14.81
CA TYR A 155 1.43 -3.60 16.24
C TYR A 155 0.10 -3.36 16.96
N PHE A 156 -0.53 -2.21 16.72
CA PHE A 156 -1.78 -1.82 17.36
C PHE A 156 -2.92 -2.79 17.06
N PHE A 157 -3.07 -3.27 15.82
CA PHE A 157 -4.09 -4.26 15.49
C PHE A 157 -3.73 -5.66 16.02
N GLY A 158 -2.45 -6.03 16.01
CA GLY A 158 -2.01 -7.29 16.62
C GLY A 158 -2.33 -7.34 18.13
N ILE A 159 -2.02 -6.28 18.88
CA ILE A 159 -2.32 -6.24 20.32
C ILE A 159 -3.82 -6.10 20.60
N LEU A 160 -4.60 -5.48 19.71
CA LEU A 160 -6.06 -5.38 19.88
C LEU A 160 -6.71 -6.76 20.04
N ASP A 161 -6.23 -7.78 19.32
CA ASP A 161 -6.72 -9.15 19.42
C ASP A 161 -6.45 -9.81 20.78
N THR A 162 -5.56 -9.25 21.61
CA THR A 162 -5.34 -9.76 22.97
C THR A 162 -6.42 -9.31 23.96
N PHE A 163 -7.21 -8.29 23.61
CA PHE A 163 -8.28 -7.79 24.47
C PHE A 163 -9.59 -8.49 24.14
N ASP A 164 -10.15 -9.20 25.12
CA ASP A 164 -11.42 -9.91 24.92
C ASP A 164 -12.58 -9.00 24.53
N TRP A 165 -12.57 -7.74 25.03
CA TRP A 165 -13.59 -6.76 24.68
C TRP A 165 -13.54 -6.31 23.21
N ALA A 166 -12.45 -6.55 22.48
CA ALA A 166 -12.28 -6.17 21.08
C ALA A 166 -12.67 -7.29 20.09
N LYS A 167 -12.88 -8.53 20.57
CA LYS A 167 -13.16 -9.73 19.75
C LYS A 167 -14.64 -9.88 19.37
N TYR A 168 -15.29 -8.80 18.92
CA TYR A 168 -16.71 -8.82 18.57
C TYR A 168 -16.91 -8.49 17.09
N SER A 169 -17.88 -9.15 16.48
CA SER A 169 -18.28 -8.87 15.10
C SER A 169 -19.09 -7.56 15.03
N ILE A 170 -19.07 -6.93 13.86
CA ILE A 170 -19.85 -5.73 13.56
C ILE A 170 -21.18 -6.18 12.92
N THR A 171 -22.03 -6.84 13.70
CA THR A 171 -23.40 -7.16 13.30
C THR A 171 -24.39 -6.35 14.13
N SER A 172 -25.59 -6.08 13.61
CA SER A 172 -26.61 -5.36 14.39
C SER A 172 -26.94 -6.08 15.69
N TYR A 173 -26.96 -7.42 15.68
CA TYR A 173 -27.17 -8.23 16.88
C TYR A 173 -26.02 -8.07 17.88
N ASP A 174 -24.76 -8.18 17.45
CA ASP A 174 -23.62 -8.05 18.35
C ASP A 174 -23.53 -6.65 18.94
N ILE A 175 -23.74 -5.61 18.12
CA ILE A 175 -23.76 -4.21 18.56
C ILE A 175 -24.84 -4.01 19.64
N MET A 176 -26.06 -4.49 19.43
CA MET A 176 -27.16 -4.23 20.36
C MET A 176 -27.11 -5.11 21.62
N CYS A 177 -26.61 -6.34 21.53
CA CYS A 177 -26.78 -7.33 22.59
C CYS A 177 -25.48 -7.79 23.25
N ARG A 178 -24.35 -7.73 22.56
CA ARG A 178 -23.11 -8.40 23.00
C ARG A 178 -21.92 -7.46 23.21
N TRP A 179 -21.93 -6.29 22.56
CA TRP A 179 -20.83 -5.34 22.66
C TRP A 179 -20.65 -4.85 24.11
N PRO A 180 -19.45 -5.01 24.67
CA PRO A 180 -19.14 -4.46 25.99
C PRO A 180 -18.98 -2.94 25.89
N TRP A 181 -19.22 -2.22 26.99
CA TRP A 181 -19.16 -0.74 27.01
C TRP A 181 -17.77 -0.21 26.59
N GLN A 182 -16.70 -0.96 26.86
CA GLN A 182 -15.34 -0.63 26.44
C GLN A 182 -15.24 -0.52 24.91
N LEU A 183 -15.86 -1.44 24.18
CA LEU A 183 -15.87 -1.43 22.72
C LEU A 183 -16.69 -0.26 22.17
N PHE A 184 -17.78 0.12 22.84
CA PHE A 184 -18.54 1.33 22.48
C PHE A 184 -17.71 2.61 22.63
N LEU A 185 -17.00 2.77 23.75
CA LEU A 185 -16.14 3.93 23.96
C LEU A 185 -15.00 3.97 22.94
N PHE A 186 -14.35 2.82 22.72
CA PHE A 186 -13.28 2.68 21.75
C PHE A 186 -13.77 3.03 20.33
N THR A 187 -14.86 2.44 19.89
CA THR A 187 -15.45 2.68 18.56
C THR A 187 -15.90 4.14 18.41
N SER A 188 -16.51 4.72 19.44
CA SER A 188 -16.90 6.14 19.43
C SER A 188 -15.70 7.06 19.27
N PHE A 189 -14.60 6.79 19.99
CA PHE A 189 -13.35 7.53 19.84
C PHE A 189 -12.79 7.41 18.42
N ILE A 190 -12.77 6.21 17.84
CA ILE A 190 -12.30 5.98 16.47
C ILE A 190 -13.17 6.72 15.44
N ILE A 191 -14.50 6.70 15.59
CA ILE A 191 -15.43 7.43 14.71
C ILE A 191 -15.20 8.94 14.81
N LEU A 192 -15.02 9.49 16.02
CA LEU A 192 -14.73 10.91 16.22
C LEU A 192 -13.39 11.30 15.58
N LEU A 193 -12.35 10.50 15.77
CA LEU A 193 -11.04 10.73 15.16
C LEU A 193 -11.10 10.66 13.63
N ALA A 194 -11.79 9.65 13.07
CA ALA A 194 -11.97 9.51 11.63
C ALA A 194 -12.77 10.69 11.03
N SER A 195 -13.81 11.14 11.72
CA SER A 195 -14.62 12.29 11.33
C SER A 195 -13.80 13.58 11.36
N PHE A 196 -13.00 13.78 12.40
CA PHE A 196 -12.08 14.91 12.52
C PHE A 196 -11.06 14.94 11.40
N LEU A 197 -10.37 13.82 11.13
CA LEU A 197 -9.39 13.71 10.04
C LEU A 197 -10.04 13.93 8.67
N THR A 198 -11.26 13.42 8.45
CA THR A 198 -12.00 13.63 7.20
C THR A 198 -12.34 15.10 7.02
N CYS A 199 -12.85 15.76 8.08
CA CYS A 199 -13.15 17.18 8.07
C CYS A 199 -11.90 18.03 7.76
N LEU A 200 -10.76 17.71 8.38
CA LEU A 200 -9.48 18.35 8.08
C LEU A 200 -9.08 18.19 6.61
N HIS A 201 -9.20 16.98 6.04
CA HIS A 201 -8.93 16.76 4.62
C HIS A 201 -9.84 17.60 3.73
N VAL A 202 -11.15 17.66 4.02
CA VAL A 202 -12.12 18.47 3.24
C VAL A 202 -11.80 19.96 3.32
N ILE A 203 -11.61 20.50 4.53
CA ILE A 203 -11.28 21.92 4.74
C ILE A 203 -10.00 22.29 3.99
N LYS A 204 -8.96 21.46 4.11
CA LYS A 204 -7.69 21.73 3.42
C LYS A 204 -7.80 21.57 1.91
N ALA A 205 -8.51 20.56 1.41
CA ALA A 205 -8.73 20.40 -0.03
C ALA A 205 -9.54 21.56 -0.62
N TYR A 206 -10.49 22.11 0.13
CA TYR A 206 -11.24 23.30 -0.24
C TYR A 206 -10.31 24.53 -0.31
N HIS A 207 -9.51 24.76 0.73
CA HIS A 207 -8.62 25.91 0.82
C HIS A 207 -7.50 25.88 -0.24
N ASP A 208 -7.02 24.68 -0.60
CA ASP A 208 -6.04 24.45 -1.66
C ASP A 208 -6.68 24.41 -3.07
N LYS A 209 -8.01 24.60 -3.18
CA LYS A 209 -8.79 24.59 -4.43
C LYS A 209 -8.69 23.28 -5.24
N ILE A 210 -8.51 22.15 -4.55
CA ILE A 210 -8.40 20.82 -5.16
C ILE A 210 -9.56 19.88 -4.82
N LEU A 211 -10.53 20.33 -4.01
CA LEU A 211 -11.63 19.48 -3.50
C LEU A 211 -12.39 18.73 -4.61
N LEU A 212 -12.78 19.41 -5.68
CA LEU A 212 -13.53 18.78 -6.77
C LEU A 212 -12.70 17.70 -7.50
N GLY A 213 -11.40 17.94 -7.67
CA GLY A 213 -10.47 16.94 -8.19
C GLY A 213 -10.35 15.72 -7.28
N ARG A 214 -10.43 15.92 -5.95
CA ARG A 214 -10.42 14.81 -4.97
C ARG A 214 -11.71 14.00 -4.99
N LEU A 215 -12.86 14.68 -5.05
CA LEU A 215 -14.16 14.01 -5.10
C LEU A 215 -14.33 13.20 -6.39
N SER A 216 -13.90 13.74 -7.53
CA SER A 216 -13.91 13.00 -8.80
C SER A 216 -12.95 11.81 -8.80
N GLU A 217 -11.74 11.95 -8.24
CA GLU A 217 -10.79 10.84 -8.07
C GLU A 217 -11.38 9.72 -7.20
N ILE A 218 -11.97 10.06 -6.04
CA ILE A 218 -12.63 9.09 -5.16
C ILE A 218 -13.78 8.40 -5.91
N PHE A 219 -14.63 9.17 -6.60
CA PHE A 219 -15.74 8.62 -7.37
C PHE A 219 -15.27 7.63 -8.44
N LEU A 220 -14.24 7.97 -9.21
CA LEU A 220 -13.65 7.06 -10.20
C LEU A 220 -13.08 5.79 -9.55
N CYS A 221 -12.40 5.92 -8.41
CA CYS A 221 -11.91 4.75 -7.66
C CYS A 221 -13.05 3.86 -7.17
N VAL A 222 -14.18 4.43 -6.71
CA VAL A 222 -15.39 3.66 -6.35
C VAL A 222 -15.92 2.91 -7.58
N CYS A 223 -16.03 3.57 -8.73
CA CYS A 223 -16.51 2.95 -9.96
C CYS A 223 -15.61 1.81 -10.46
N VAL A 224 -14.29 1.93 -10.30
CA VAL A 224 -13.33 0.92 -10.78
C VAL A 224 -13.15 -0.23 -9.80
N PHE A 225 -13.09 0.03 -8.49
CA PHE A 225 -12.71 -0.98 -7.50
C PHE A 225 -13.89 -1.53 -6.69
N ILE A 226 -14.90 -0.72 -6.39
CA ILE A 226 -16.00 -1.11 -5.48
C ILE A 226 -17.24 -1.53 -6.28
N LEU A 227 -17.62 -0.78 -7.31
CA LEU A 227 -18.84 -1.07 -8.06
C LEU A 227 -18.85 -2.46 -8.72
N PRO A 228 -17.74 -2.97 -9.31
CA PRO A 228 -17.76 -4.30 -9.93
C PRO A 228 -18.06 -5.42 -8.94
N ILE A 229 -17.54 -5.30 -7.71
CA ILE A 229 -17.71 -6.31 -6.66
C ILE A 229 -19.02 -6.13 -5.88
N ALA A 230 -19.55 -4.90 -5.78
CA ALA A 230 -20.77 -4.62 -5.01
C ALA A 230 -22.03 -5.31 -5.58
N THR A 231 -21.95 -5.81 -6.81
CA THR A 231 -23.04 -6.56 -7.46
C THR A 231 -23.06 -8.05 -7.11
N ASP A 232 -22.00 -8.57 -6.50
CA ASP A 232 -21.91 -9.98 -6.09
C ASP A 232 -22.39 -10.15 -4.65
N SER A 233 -23.39 -11.00 -4.43
CA SER A 233 -23.96 -11.30 -3.11
C SER A 233 -22.98 -11.99 -2.16
N SER A 234 -21.90 -12.57 -2.70
CA SER A 234 -20.82 -13.19 -1.93
C SER A 234 -19.68 -12.22 -1.58
N THR A 235 -19.78 -10.96 -2.00
CA THR A 235 -18.77 -9.94 -1.71
C THR A 235 -18.70 -9.65 -0.22
N HIS A 236 -17.54 -9.91 0.36
CA HIS A 236 -17.20 -9.53 1.72
C HIS A 236 -16.05 -8.53 1.66
N TYR A 237 -16.35 -7.27 1.99
CA TYR A 237 -15.36 -6.22 1.96
C TYR A 237 -14.53 -6.24 3.24
N HIS A 238 -13.34 -6.84 3.19
CA HIS A 238 -12.46 -6.88 4.36
C HIS A 238 -11.99 -5.45 4.71
N HIS A 239 -11.97 -5.15 6.01
CA HIS A 239 -11.66 -3.82 6.52
C HIS A 239 -10.24 -3.34 6.18
N TRP A 240 -9.29 -4.24 5.89
CA TRP A 240 -7.96 -3.86 5.42
C TRP A 240 -7.97 -3.34 3.97
N PHE A 241 -8.93 -3.74 3.12
CA PHE A 241 -9.18 -3.07 1.84
C PHE A 241 -9.82 -1.70 2.00
N THR A 242 -10.64 -1.50 3.04
CA THR A 242 -11.11 -0.15 3.41
C THR A 242 -9.92 0.74 3.76
N ALA A 243 -8.96 0.21 4.51
CA ALA A 243 -7.74 0.93 4.84
C ALA A 243 -6.91 1.25 3.60
N TRP A 244 -6.70 0.29 2.70
CA TRP A 244 -6.07 0.51 1.40
C TRP A 244 -6.76 1.64 0.59
N PHE A 245 -8.07 1.53 0.40
CA PHE A 245 -8.86 2.45 -0.41
C PHE A 245 -8.89 3.86 0.17
N ILE A 246 -9.07 4.02 1.49
CA ILE A 246 -9.07 5.35 2.11
C ILE A 246 -7.65 5.92 2.17
N GLY A 247 -6.65 5.07 2.42
CA GLY A 247 -5.26 5.49 2.62
C GLY A 247 -4.64 6.14 1.39
N GLN A 248 -5.01 5.72 0.19
CA GLN A 248 -4.56 6.34 -1.06
C GLN A 248 -5.13 7.77 -1.26
N HIS A 249 -6.25 8.11 -0.63
CA HIS A 249 -6.85 9.45 -0.69
C HIS A 249 -6.40 10.39 0.45
N ALA A 250 -5.71 9.86 1.48
CA ALA A 250 -5.00 10.65 2.48
C ALA A 250 -3.66 11.20 1.92
N ASN A 251 -3.73 11.95 0.82
CA ASN A 251 -2.58 12.29 -0.01
C ASN A 251 -2.26 13.78 -0.08
N GLN A 252 -2.58 14.53 0.97
CA GLN A 252 -2.16 15.92 1.09
C GLN A 252 -0.70 16.03 1.53
N LYS A 253 -0.07 17.17 1.24
CA LYS A 253 1.33 17.48 1.57
C LYS A 253 1.60 17.63 3.08
N TYR A 254 0.57 17.65 3.92
CA TYR A 254 0.70 17.86 5.36
C TYR A 254 1.15 16.57 6.07
N TRP A 255 2.00 16.72 7.09
CA TRP A 255 2.55 15.59 7.84
C TRP A 255 1.47 14.66 8.41
N TRP A 256 0.34 15.20 8.89
CA TRP A 256 -0.76 14.42 9.47
C TRP A 256 -1.52 13.60 8.40
N SER A 257 -1.58 14.08 7.16
CA SER A 257 -2.18 13.36 6.03
C SER A 257 -1.25 12.23 5.58
N VAL A 258 0.05 12.50 5.50
CA VAL A 258 1.09 11.48 5.25
C VAL A 258 1.06 10.38 6.32
N SER A 259 0.99 10.76 7.61
CA SER A 259 0.82 9.80 8.71
C SER A 259 -0.50 9.04 8.63
N CYS A 260 -1.61 9.68 8.27
CA CYS A 260 -2.89 9.00 8.09
C CYS A 260 -2.81 7.95 6.96
N SER A 261 -2.19 8.30 5.82
CA SER A 261 -1.94 7.37 4.72
C SER A 261 -1.07 6.19 5.14
N ALA A 262 0.05 6.45 5.84
CA ALA A 262 0.93 5.41 6.36
C ALA A 262 0.23 4.51 7.38
N LEU A 263 -0.58 5.10 8.27
CA LEU A 263 -1.37 4.38 9.26
C LEU A 263 -2.38 3.45 8.57
N LEU A 264 -3.07 3.91 7.54
CA LEU A 264 -4.02 3.10 6.79
C LEU A 264 -3.32 2.02 5.95
N TRP A 265 -2.17 2.33 5.36
CA TRP A 265 -1.30 1.35 4.69
C TRP A 265 -0.83 0.25 5.62
N GLY A 266 -0.50 0.58 6.87
CA GLY A 266 -0.16 -0.43 7.89
C GLY A 266 -1.34 -1.33 8.25
N GLY A 267 -2.57 -0.82 8.15
CA GLY A 267 -3.79 -1.62 8.35
C GLY A 267 -3.98 -2.62 7.21
N TYR A 268 -3.67 -2.18 5.98
CA TYR A 268 -3.60 -3.06 4.82
C TYR A 268 -2.54 -4.15 5.01
N ILE A 269 -1.28 -3.78 5.29
CA ILE A 269 -0.17 -4.73 5.52
C ILE A 269 -0.47 -5.72 6.66
N ASN A 270 -1.08 -5.26 7.76
CA ASN A 270 -1.49 -6.13 8.86
C ASN A 270 -2.47 -7.22 8.40
N GLY A 271 -3.50 -6.84 7.62
CA GLY A 271 -4.45 -7.78 7.01
C GLY A 271 -3.74 -8.84 6.16
N ILE A 272 -2.88 -8.39 5.23
CA ILE A 272 -2.08 -9.28 4.37
C ILE A 272 -1.23 -10.25 5.20
N ALA A 273 -0.55 -9.73 6.21
CA ALA A 273 0.40 -10.51 7.02
C ALA A 273 -0.29 -11.56 7.91
N SER A 274 -1.48 -11.24 8.44
CA SER A 274 -2.26 -12.12 9.31
C SER A 274 -3.09 -13.14 8.55
N TRP A 275 -3.81 -12.70 7.52
CA TRP A 275 -4.91 -13.46 6.92
C TRP A 275 -4.74 -13.76 5.43
N GLY A 276 -3.76 -13.13 4.78
CA GLY A 276 -3.66 -13.10 3.33
C GLY A 276 -4.33 -11.86 2.75
N ARG A 277 -4.25 -11.71 1.43
CA ARG A 277 -4.90 -10.58 0.77
C ARG A 277 -6.39 -10.58 1.02
N GLY A 278 -7.00 -11.76 1.09
CA GLY A 278 -8.45 -11.90 1.00
C GLY A 278 -8.86 -11.48 -0.39
N ALA A 279 -9.49 -12.35 -1.18
CA ALA A 279 -10.18 -11.80 -2.35
C ALA A 279 -11.24 -10.80 -1.86
N MET A 280 -11.52 -9.73 -2.63
CA MET A 280 -12.78 -8.98 -2.49
C MET A 280 -14.02 -9.87 -2.76
N LEU A 281 -13.83 -11.18 -2.95
CA LEU A 281 -14.80 -12.21 -3.32
C LEU A 281 -14.63 -13.38 -2.34
N GLY A 282 -15.29 -13.33 -1.18
CA GLY A 282 -15.05 -14.24 -0.04
C GLY A 282 -15.12 -15.73 -0.39
N CYS A 283 -16.05 -16.14 -1.26
CA CYS A 283 -16.24 -17.54 -1.66
C CYS A 283 -15.13 -18.09 -2.58
N LYS A 284 -14.40 -17.23 -3.31
CA LYS A 284 -13.41 -17.68 -4.28
C LYS A 284 -12.15 -18.21 -3.60
N GLU A 285 -11.71 -17.61 -2.50
CA GLU A 285 -10.56 -18.11 -1.72
C GLU A 285 -10.91 -19.39 -0.96
N GLY A 286 -12.13 -19.48 -0.40
CA GLY A 286 -12.65 -20.73 0.14
C GLY A 286 -12.67 -21.84 -0.92
N PHE A 287 -13.17 -21.55 -2.12
CA PHE A 287 -13.13 -22.45 -3.26
C PHE A 287 -11.69 -22.83 -3.64
N TRP A 288 -10.78 -21.86 -3.81
CA TRP A 288 -9.37 -22.15 -4.12
C TRP A 288 -8.66 -22.94 -3.04
N MET A 289 -8.97 -22.73 -1.77
CA MET A 289 -8.44 -23.57 -0.69
C MET A 289 -9.04 -24.97 -0.74
N VAL A 290 -10.31 -25.13 -1.10
CA VAL A 290 -10.97 -26.44 -1.25
C VAL A 290 -10.48 -27.19 -2.49
N VAL A 291 -10.21 -26.51 -3.59
CA VAL A 291 -9.69 -27.09 -4.85
C VAL A 291 -8.17 -27.31 -4.78
N GLY A 292 -7.44 -26.34 -4.21
CA GLY A 292 -5.99 -26.33 -4.15
C GLY A 292 -5.40 -27.06 -2.95
N SER A 293 -6.17 -27.24 -1.86
CA SER A 293 -5.87 -28.29 -0.91
C SER A 293 -6.45 -29.59 -1.47
N GLN A 294 -5.59 -30.49 -1.91
CA GLN A 294 -5.93 -31.81 -2.45
C GLN A 294 -6.64 -32.74 -1.42
N TYR A 295 -7.31 -32.19 -0.42
CA TYR A 295 -7.93 -32.92 0.70
C TYR A 295 -9.45 -32.86 0.67
N CYS A 296 -10.06 -32.18 -0.30
CA CYS A 296 -11.49 -32.33 -0.53
C CYS A 296 -11.72 -33.56 -1.40
N THR A 297 -12.06 -34.69 -0.77
CA THR A 297 -12.41 -35.97 -1.43
C THR A 297 -13.52 -35.79 -2.48
N PHE A 298 -14.36 -34.76 -2.33
CA PHE A 298 -15.37 -34.38 -3.32
C PHE A 298 -14.78 -33.90 -4.65
N MET A 299 -13.61 -33.26 -4.64
CA MET A 299 -12.92 -32.80 -5.85
C MET A 299 -12.03 -33.86 -6.50
N GLU A 300 -11.59 -34.91 -5.77
CA GLU A 300 -10.90 -36.07 -6.37
C GLU A 300 -11.76 -36.73 -7.47
N CYS A 301 -13.07 -36.82 -7.25
CA CYS A 301 -14.03 -37.31 -8.25
C CYS A 301 -14.04 -36.52 -9.57
N TYR A 302 -13.51 -35.28 -9.60
CA TYR A 302 -13.42 -34.47 -10.81
C TYR A 302 -12.06 -34.57 -11.51
N PHE A 303 -10.99 -34.93 -10.79
CA PHE A 303 -9.65 -35.08 -11.37
C PHE A 303 -9.41 -36.48 -11.94
N ASP A 304 -10.02 -37.53 -11.37
CA ASP A 304 -9.87 -38.92 -11.84
C ASP A 304 -10.55 -39.20 -13.20
N VAL A 305 -11.40 -38.29 -13.69
CA VAL A 305 -12.13 -38.50 -14.96
C VAL A 305 -11.30 -38.09 -16.19
N ASP A 306 -10.27 -37.25 -16.03
CA ASP A 306 -9.47 -36.76 -17.16
C ASP A 306 -8.24 -37.65 -17.48
N ASP A 307 -7.77 -38.48 -16.54
CA ASP A 307 -6.58 -39.31 -16.74
C ASP A 307 -6.87 -40.67 -17.43
N ASP A 308 -8.12 -41.14 -17.45
CA ASP A 308 -8.51 -42.43 -18.06
C ASP A 308 -9.02 -42.32 -19.52
N ILE A 309 -8.99 -41.14 -20.14
CA ILE A 309 -9.54 -40.95 -21.51
C ILE A 309 -8.56 -41.34 -22.63
N ASN A 310 -7.29 -41.68 -22.32
CA ASN A 310 -6.25 -41.81 -23.36
C ASN A 310 -5.71 -43.21 -23.68
N ASP A 311 -6.25 -44.33 -23.16
CA ASP A 311 -5.76 -45.65 -23.58
C ASP A 311 -6.89 -46.66 -23.86
N ASP A 312 -7.13 -46.89 -25.17
CA ASP A 312 -7.48 -48.17 -25.79
C ASP A 312 -8.54 -49.09 -25.13
N VAL A 313 -9.84 -48.76 -25.17
CA VAL A 313 -10.89 -49.81 -25.01
C VAL A 313 -12.18 -49.51 -25.79
N ASP A 314 -12.42 -50.35 -26.82
CA ASP A 314 -13.69 -50.94 -27.29
C ASP A 314 -15.00 -50.10 -27.27
N PRO A 315 -15.73 -49.95 -28.41
CA PRO A 315 -17.03 -49.28 -28.48
C PRO A 315 -18.15 -50.13 -27.87
N SER A 316 -18.13 -50.32 -26.56
CA SER A 316 -19.28 -50.74 -25.77
C SER A 316 -20.18 -49.53 -25.49
N PRO A 317 -21.52 -49.67 -25.46
CA PRO A 317 -22.42 -48.55 -25.16
C PRO A 317 -22.05 -48.00 -23.78
N SER A 318 -21.49 -46.79 -23.81
CA SER A 318 -21.01 -46.07 -22.65
C SER A 318 -22.08 -46.08 -21.57
N PRO A 319 -21.74 -46.42 -20.30
CA PRO A 319 -22.66 -46.14 -19.20
C PRO A 319 -23.00 -44.65 -19.29
N ILE A 320 -24.30 -44.34 -19.27
CA ILE A 320 -24.80 -42.97 -19.24
C ILE A 320 -24.22 -42.38 -17.96
N ILE A 321 -23.08 -41.69 -18.07
CA ILE A 321 -22.55 -40.87 -17.00
C ILE A 321 -23.67 -39.84 -16.76
N PRO A 322 -24.33 -39.85 -15.60
CA PRO A 322 -25.43 -38.95 -15.34
C PRO A 322 -24.94 -37.53 -15.61
N ASN A 323 -25.67 -36.84 -16.50
CA ASN A 323 -25.35 -35.51 -16.99
C ASN A 323 -24.63 -34.68 -15.93
N PHE A 324 -23.38 -34.34 -16.27
CA PHE A 324 -22.63 -33.17 -15.83
C PHE A 324 -23.49 -32.25 -14.96
N ILE A 325 -23.30 -32.31 -13.64
CA ILE A 325 -23.88 -31.30 -12.74
C ILE A 325 -23.41 -29.95 -13.31
N PRO A 326 -24.33 -29.01 -13.63
CA PRO A 326 -24.00 -27.80 -14.35
C PRO A 326 -22.87 -27.10 -13.63
N THR A 327 -21.79 -26.79 -14.36
CA THR A 327 -20.66 -25.93 -14.00
C THR A 327 -20.71 -25.47 -12.55
N LEU A 328 -19.95 -26.13 -11.67
CA LEU A 328 -19.91 -25.86 -10.24
C LEU A 328 -19.84 -24.33 -10.02
N ASP A 329 -20.97 -23.73 -9.67
CA ASP A 329 -21.07 -22.28 -9.56
C ASP A 329 -20.47 -21.91 -8.21
N TRP A 330 -19.19 -21.52 -8.23
CA TRP A 330 -18.48 -21.02 -7.06
C TRP A 330 -19.17 -19.82 -6.38
N ARG A 331 -20.18 -19.21 -7.04
CA ARG A 331 -21.03 -18.15 -6.48
C ARG A 331 -22.13 -18.68 -5.57
N ASN A 332 -22.41 -19.99 -5.57
CA ASN A 332 -23.46 -20.60 -4.77
C ASN A 332 -22.88 -21.48 -3.64
N CYS A 333 -22.32 -20.83 -2.62
CA CYS A 333 -21.77 -21.48 -1.42
C CYS A 333 -22.84 -22.17 -0.52
N SER A 334 -24.12 -22.15 -0.91
CA SER A 334 -25.25 -22.77 -0.20
C SER A 334 -25.72 -24.10 -0.82
N ALA A 335 -25.05 -24.58 -1.87
CA ALA A 335 -25.29 -25.92 -2.41
C ALA A 335 -24.67 -26.98 -1.48
N THR A 336 -25.31 -27.18 -0.33
CA THR A 336 -25.26 -28.41 0.47
C THR A 336 -26.58 -29.12 0.36
#